data_AF-A0A8I2FW25-F1
#
_entry.id   AF-A0A8I2FW25-F1
#
_cell.length_a   1.000
_cell.length_b   1.000
_cell.length_c   1.000
_cell.angle_alpha   90.00
_cell.angle_beta   90.00
_cell.angle_gamma   90.00
#
_symmetry.space_group_name_H-M   'P 1'
#
loop_
_entity.id
_entity.type
_entity.pdbx_description
1 polymer ?
#
loop_
_entity_poly.entity_id
_entity_poly.type
_entity_poly.pdbx_seq_one_letter_code
_entity_poly.pdbx_strand_id
1 'polypeptide(L)'
;MRLKKKTTFLFLPGVMLFLLVIFLGNCKIKSDGTVKVFSISPGNVLSNMPFTLMVEGTGFKSGSSVIVFNNIEMETRFVNSNVLTCGVEARDTALSPASSTVIVPVYVKNNTSSTPEKSNEFQLTINHRPGFNEPVSIYNGSSHGYQDSTVKIIVNEHPRLYVTWREGQYSSYDSGYPMKLSISEDSGQTWGEAKEIPVLGLFFARDEKLYGLGESNGIITFYKSSDLGDSWASTDVVLPDPNNSFNGYVAVLDGESADNLILVHGKTDDAGYITLSTLQSPDYGETWEIISENIFLTYYFNYKLDWLLLNNNRAVCVGYYFQYGRYPMNRCFISKDGGVTYEDVDFGFDWFHTGILTDQGTLYVLYNNMYLPYMYKLTFYKGSEFGNTTLMRFEIQDHYSAADMVMDAYGNLYIAWDNKMIRSIDDGENWTETAFFSSLENAYSPSLAMDNHSVIYVCWCEDNTIYFTTVKHQ
;
A
#
# COMPACT_ATOMS: atom_id res chain seq x y z
N MET A 1 -14.68 -13.99 68.48
CA MET A 1 -14.25 -13.50 67.15
C MET A 1 -13.28 -14.52 66.56
N ARG A 2 -13.75 -15.42 65.67
CA ARG A 2 -12.95 -16.52 65.07
C ARG A 2 -12.51 -16.10 63.66
N LEU A 3 -11.21 -15.87 63.47
CA LEU A 3 -10.61 -15.62 62.15
C LEU A 3 -10.35 -16.96 61.44
N LYS A 4 -11.02 -17.20 60.30
CA LYS A 4 -10.74 -18.31 59.38
C LYS A 4 -9.47 -17.99 58.59
N LYS A 5 -8.42 -18.80 58.72
CA LYS A 5 -7.25 -18.79 57.82
C LYS A 5 -7.68 -19.32 56.45
N LYS A 6 -7.66 -18.47 55.42
CA LYS A 6 -7.70 -18.88 54.01
C LYS A 6 -6.28 -19.27 53.61
N THR A 7 -6.08 -20.53 53.22
CA THR A 7 -4.82 -21.01 52.64
C THR A 7 -4.90 -20.79 51.14
N THR A 8 -4.17 -19.81 50.62
CA THR A 8 -4.04 -19.54 49.19
C THR A 8 -2.93 -20.43 48.64
N PHE A 9 -3.28 -21.39 47.77
CA PHE A 9 -2.30 -22.17 47.01
C PHE A 9 -1.76 -21.30 45.87
N LEU A 10 -0.47 -20.93 45.94
CA LEU A 10 0.24 -20.34 44.81
C LEU A 10 0.49 -21.45 43.78
N PHE A 11 -0.20 -21.39 42.64
CA PHE A 11 0.13 -22.20 41.48
C PHE A 11 1.35 -21.58 40.78
N LEU A 12 2.50 -22.25 40.86
CA LEU A 12 3.68 -21.91 40.08
C LEU A 12 3.46 -22.41 38.63
N PRO A 13 3.40 -21.53 37.62
CA PRO A 13 3.10 -21.91 36.23
C PRO A 13 4.09 -22.94 35.65
N GLY A 14 5.31 -23.06 36.20
CA GLY A 14 6.29 -24.06 35.78
C GLY A 14 5.94 -25.52 36.13
N VAL A 15 5.14 -25.78 37.17
CA VAL A 15 4.82 -27.17 37.58
C VAL A 15 3.75 -27.80 36.68
N MET A 16 2.88 -26.99 36.08
CA MET A 16 1.87 -27.50 35.16
C MET A 16 2.47 -27.91 33.80
N LEU A 17 3.49 -27.19 33.33
CA LEU A 17 4.22 -27.51 32.11
C LEU A 17 5.03 -28.81 32.25
N PHE A 18 5.58 -29.09 33.44
CA PHE A 18 6.36 -30.30 33.70
C PHE A 18 5.49 -31.57 33.80
N LEU A 19 4.27 -31.46 34.32
CA LEU A 19 3.32 -32.59 34.35
C LEU A 19 2.72 -32.90 32.97
N LEU A 20 2.58 -31.90 32.08
CA LEU A 20 2.11 -32.10 30.71
C LEU A 20 3.14 -32.86 29.86
N VAL A 21 4.44 -32.60 30.05
CA VAL A 21 5.53 -33.28 29.32
C VAL A 21 5.69 -34.74 29.78
N ILE A 22 5.50 -35.05 31.07
CA ILE A 22 5.60 -36.44 31.57
C ILE A 22 4.42 -37.31 31.11
N PHE A 23 3.22 -36.72 30.91
CA PHE A 23 2.08 -37.45 30.35
C PHE A 23 2.20 -37.70 28.83
N LEU A 24 2.90 -36.83 28.08
CA LEU A 24 3.11 -37.00 26.64
C LEU A 24 4.26 -37.97 26.30
N GLY A 25 5.24 -38.16 27.20
CA GLY A 25 6.43 -38.98 26.93
C GLY A 25 6.22 -40.50 26.90
N ASN A 26 5.11 -41.03 27.43
CA ASN A 26 4.87 -42.48 27.52
C ASN A 26 3.49 -42.94 27.05
N CYS A 27 2.64 -42.03 26.59
CA CYS A 27 1.37 -42.44 25.98
C CYS A 27 1.67 -42.81 24.52
N LYS A 28 1.94 -44.10 24.26
CA LYS A 28 1.70 -44.67 22.93
C LYS A 28 0.20 -44.56 22.69
N ILE A 29 -0.24 -43.41 22.16
CA ILE A 29 -1.56 -43.28 21.57
C ILE A 29 -1.57 -44.36 20.48
N LYS A 30 -2.28 -45.46 20.75
CA LYS A 30 -2.67 -46.38 19.68
C LYS A 30 -3.46 -45.48 18.73
N SER A 31 -2.87 -45.14 17.58
CA SER A 31 -3.68 -44.63 16.49
C SER A 31 -4.81 -45.63 16.33
N ASP A 32 -6.06 -45.19 16.37
CA ASP A 32 -7.25 -46.02 16.11
C ASP A 32 -7.23 -46.64 14.69
N GLY A 33 -6.14 -46.40 13.95
CA GLY A 33 -5.97 -46.75 12.55
C GLY A 33 -6.69 -45.75 11.66
N THR A 34 -7.42 -44.79 12.27
CA THR A 34 -8.33 -43.92 11.55
C THR A 34 -7.61 -42.73 10.96
N VAL A 35 -7.80 -42.52 9.66
CA VAL A 35 -7.26 -41.35 8.95
C VAL A 35 -8.00 -40.09 9.41
N LYS A 36 -7.24 -39.10 9.88
CA LYS A 36 -7.77 -37.81 10.34
C LYS A 36 -6.89 -36.69 9.82
N VAL A 37 -7.52 -35.57 9.48
CA VAL A 37 -6.84 -34.32 9.13
C VAL A 37 -7.01 -33.35 10.30
N PHE A 38 -5.96 -32.60 10.61
CA PHE A 38 -5.95 -31.58 11.67
C PHE A 38 -5.84 -30.17 11.11
N SER A 39 -5.17 -30.01 9.97
CA SER A 39 -4.97 -28.72 9.33
C SER A 39 -4.67 -28.92 7.84
N ILE A 40 -4.88 -27.84 7.09
CA ILE A 40 -4.44 -27.68 5.71
C ILE A 40 -3.72 -26.34 5.57
N SER A 41 -2.73 -26.26 4.69
CA SER A 41 -2.03 -25.01 4.39
C SER A 41 -1.60 -24.97 2.93
N PRO A 42 -1.90 -23.89 2.17
CA PRO A 42 -2.71 -22.74 2.60
C PRO A 42 -4.20 -23.10 2.78
N GLY A 43 -4.91 -22.35 3.63
CA GLY A 43 -6.36 -22.48 3.80
C GLY A 43 -7.19 -21.58 2.86
N ASN A 44 -6.53 -20.63 2.20
CA ASN A 44 -7.12 -19.71 1.24
C ASN A 44 -6.17 -19.56 0.03
N VAL A 45 -6.71 -19.58 -1.18
CA VAL A 45 -5.96 -19.42 -2.43
C VAL A 45 -6.74 -18.57 -3.44
N LEU A 46 -6.07 -18.10 -4.48
CA LEU A 46 -6.71 -17.43 -5.61
C LEU A 46 -7.01 -18.40 -6.75
N SER A 47 -8.04 -18.07 -7.51
CA SER A 47 -8.39 -18.76 -8.74
C SER A 47 -7.30 -18.63 -9.81
N ASN A 48 -7.07 -19.67 -10.60
CA ASN A 48 -6.11 -19.70 -11.71
C ASN A 48 -4.64 -19.53 -11.29
N MET A 49 -4.29 -19.86 -10.04
CA MET A 49 -2.92 -19.86 -9.52
C MET A 49 -2.51 -21.26 -9.07
N PRO A 50 -1.31 -21.75 -9.45
CA PRO A 50 -0.79 -23.01 -8.94
C PRO A 50 -0.25 -22.85 -7.52
N PHE A 51 -0.36 -23.88 -6.68
CA PHE A 51 0.20 -23.88 -5.33
C PHE A 51 0.53 -25.28 -4.84
N THR A 52 1.29 -25.40 -3.74
CA THR A 52 1.50 -26.66 -3.04
C THR A 52 0.61 -26.72 -1.81
N LEU A 53 -0.30 -27.70 -1.75
CA LEU A 53 -1.15 -27.96 -0.61
C LEU A 53 -0.45 -28.91 0.36
N MET A 54 -0.29 -28.49 1.61
CA MET A 54 0.15 -29.32 2.73
C MET A 54 -1.05 -29.72 3.58
N VAL A 55 -1.11 -31.01 3.93
CA VAL A 55 -2.16 -31.56 4.79
C VAL A 55 -1.50 -32.26 5.98
N GLU A 56 -1.81 -31.81 7.19
CA GLU A 56 -1.32 -32.43 8.43
C GLU A 56 -2.42 -33.26 9.10
N GLY A 57 -2.05 -34.39 9.68
CA GLY A 57 -3.02 -35.33 10.24
C GLY A 57 -2.40 -36.55 10.91
N THR A 58 -3.16 -37.64 10.96
CA THR A 58 -2.72 -38.96 11.45
C THR A 58 -3.26 -40.08 10.57
N GLY A 59 -2.59 -41.22 10.61
CA GLY A 59 -3.03 -42.42 9.90
C GLY A 59 -2.69 -42.41 8.42
N PHE A 60 -1.80 -41.52 7.96
CA PHE A 60 -1.33 -41.52 6.58
C PHE A 60 -0.38 -42.71 6.33
N LYS A 61 -0.50 -43.32 5.16
CA LYS A 61 0.19 -44.52 4.75
C LYS A 61 0.91 -44.26 3.43
N SER A 62 2.22 -44.47 3.43
CA SER A 62 3.05 -44.37 2.22
C SER A 62 2.50 -45.26 1.10
N GLY A 63 2.32 -44.68 -0.09
CA GLY A 63 1.79 -45.38 -1.26
C GLY A 63 0.29 -45.70 -1.23
N SER A 64 -0.47 -45.21 -0.24
CA SER A 64 -1.93 -45.43 -0.20
C SER A 64 -2.75 -44.20 0.18
N SER A 65 -2.17 -43.22 0.87
CA SER A 65 -2.85 -41.97 1.15
C SER A 65 -2.86 -41.06 -0.07
N VAL A 66 -4.05 -40.53 -0.39
CA VAL A 66 -4.28 -39.59 -1.48
C VAL A 66 -5.01 -38.38 -0.92
N ILE A 67 -4.51 -37.18 -1.19
CA ILE A 67 -5.22 -35.93 -0.97
C ILE A 67 -6.32 -35.83 -2.01
N VAL A 68 -7.53 -35.55 -1.56
CA VAL A 68 -8.67 -35.24 -2.43
C VAL A 68 -8.98 -33.76 -2.31
N PHE A 69 -8.85 -33.04 -3.42
CA PHE A 69 -9.10 -31.61 -3.53
C PHE A 69 -10.31 -31.39 -4.43
N ASN A 70 -11.35 -30.71 -3.93
CA ASN A 70 -12.60 -30.49 -4.68
C ASN A 70 -13.16 -31.78 -5.32
N ASN A 71 -13.11 -32.88 -4.57
CA ASN A 71 -13.51 -34.23 -5.02
C ASN A 71 -12.65 -34.86 -6.13
N ILE A 72 -11.48 -34.30 -6.43
CA ILE A 72 -10.49 -34.83 -7.37
C ILE A 72 -9.30 -35.40 -6.58
N GLU A 73 -8.92 -36.65 -6.87
CA GLU A 73 -7.72 -37.28 -6.30
C GLU A 73 -6.45 -36.64 -6.89
N MET A 74 -5.60 -36.07 -6.04
CA MET A 74 -4.38 -35.34 -6.44
C MET A 74 -3.15 -36.24 -6.39
N GLU A 75 -2.15 -35.97 -7.23
CA GLU A 75 -0.84 -36.61 -7.12
C GLU A 75 -0.18 -36.22 -5.80
N THR A 76 -0.16 -37.17 -4.86
CA THR A 76 0.19 -36.91 -3.46
C THR A 76 1.58 -37.44 -3.14
N ARG A 77 2.44 -36.55 -2.64
CA ARG A 77 3.73 -36.89 -2.06
C ARG A 77 3.58 -37.15 -0.56
N PHE A 78 3.87 -38.39 -0.16
CA PHE A 78 3.96 -38.76 1.26
C PHE A 78 5.26 -38.23 1.85
N VAL A 79 5.16 -37.39 2.88
CA VAL A 79 6.34 -36.89 3.62
C VAL A 79 6.59 -37.79 4.83
N ASN A 80 5.57 -37.99 5.66
CA ASN A 80 5.59 -38.92 6.79
C ASN A 80 4.15 -39.32 7.19
N SER A 81 3.97 -40.11 8.24
CA SER A 81 2.66 -40.60 8.72
C SER A 81 1.67 -39.51 9.15
N ASN A 82 2.13 -38.25 9.22
CA ASN A 82 1.40 -37.09 9.69
C ASN A 82 1.36 -35.94 8.69
N VAL A 83 2.09 -36.02 7.57
CA VAL A 83 2.17 -34.93 6.58
C VAL A 83 2.14 -35.49 5.16
N LEU A 84 1.24 -34.92 4.36
CA LEU A 84 1.15 -35.11 2.91
C LEU A 84 1.28 -33.77 2.21
N THR A 85 1.78 -33.78 0.98
CA THR A 85 1.80 -32.60 0.10
C THR A 85 1.35 -32.96 -1.31
N CYS A 86 0.65 -32.08 -2.01
CA CYS A 86 0.38 -32.22 -3.45
C CYS A 86 0.50 -30.86 -4.16
N GLY A 87 0.85 -30.89 -5.45
CA GLY A 87 0.69 -29.73 -6.32
C GLY A 87 -0.78 -29.60 -6.73
N VAL A 88 -1.30 -28.37 -6.70
CA VAL A 88 -2.61 -28.01 -7.26
C VAL A 88 -2.34 -27.06 -8.42
N GLU A 89 -2.80 -27.42 -9.62
CA GLU A 89 -2.54 -26.62 -10.82
C GLU A 89 -3.55 -25.46 -10.93
N ALA A 90 -3.19 -24.42 -11.69
CA ALA A 90 -4.05 -23.25 -11.90
C ALA A 90 -5.46 -23.63 -12.41
N ARG A 91 -5.57 -24.65 -13.26
CA ARG A 91 -6.85 -25.13 -13.79
C ARG A 91 -7.77 -25.74 -12.74
N ASP A 92 -7.21 -26.27 -11.65
CA ASP A 92 -7.98 -26.94 -10.59
C ASP A 92 -8.62 -25.90 -9.65
N THR A 93 -8.13 -24.66 -9.69
CA THR A 93 -8.70 -23.49 -8.98
C THR A 93 -9.48 -22.55 -9.89
N ALA A 94 -9.73 -22.93 -11.14
CA ALA A 94 -10.48 -22.09 -12.07
C ALA A 94 -11.92 -21.90 -11.57
N LEU A 95 -12.33 -20.64 -11.40
CA LEU A 95 -13.70 -20.28 -11.04
C LEU A 95 -14.52 -19.93 -12.28
N SER A 96 -15.84 -20.12 -12.17
CA SER A 96 -16.75 -19.54 -13.14
C SER A 96 -16.68 -18.00 -13.05
N PRO A 97 -16.79 -17.26 -14.17
CA PRO A 97 -16.78 -15.80 -14.17
C PRO A 97 -17.84 -15.13 -13.27
N ALA A 98 -18.86 -15.88 -12.84
CA ALA A 98 -19.94 -15.41 -11.97
C ALA A 98 -19.70 -15.68 -10.47
N SER A 99 -18.57 -16.27 -10.07
CA SER A 99 -18.29 -16.64 -8.67
C SER A 99 -17.09 -15.86 -8.13
N SER A 100 -17.33 -14.98 -7.16
CA SER A 100 -16.27 -14.24 -6.46
C SER A 100 -15.53 -15.08 -5.42
N THR A 101 -16.15 -16.15 -4.91
CA THR A 101 -15.54 -17.07 -3.95
C THR A 101 -16.18 -18.45 -4.07
N VAL A 102 -15.37 -19.51 -3.95
CA VAL A 102 -15.83 -20.89 -3.84
C VAL A 102 -15.12 -21.56 -2.68
N ILE A 103 -15.86 -22.32 -1.89
CA ILE A 103 -15.31 -23.14 -0.82
C ILE A 103 -15.24 -24.58 -1.33
N VAL A 104 -14.05 -25.18 -1.33
CA VAL A 104 -13.83 -26.55 -1.78
C VAL A 104 -13.45 -27.47 -0.62
N PRO A 105 -13.98 -28.71 -0.58
CA PRO A 105 -13.60 -29.66 0.43
C PRO A 105 -12.20 -30.23 0.13
N VAL A 106 -11.42 -30.38 1.19
CA VAL A 106 -10.12 -31.07 1.21
C VAL A 106 -10.17 -32.19 2.23
N TYR A 107 -9.81 -33.41 1.84
CA TYR A 107 -9.72 -34.56 2.75
C TYR A 107 -8.67 -35.57 2.27
N VAL A 108 -8.35 -36.54 3.11
CA VAL A 108 -7.43 -37.63 2.78
C VAL A 108 -8.20 -38.95 2.70
N LYS A 109 -7.86 -39.75 1.69
CA LYS A 109 -8.36 -41.10 1.49
C LYS A 109 -7.22 -42.11 1.57
N ASN A 110 -7.39 -43.18 2.33
CA ASN A 110 -6.46 -44.31 2.35
C ASN A 110 -7.01 -45.45 1.47
N ASN A 111 -6.33 -45.76 0.37
CA ASN A 111 -6.75 -46.77 -0.60
C ASN A 111 -6.29 -48.21 -0.26
N THR A 112 -6.31 -48.61 1.01
CA THR A 112 -5.65 -49.87 1.46
C THR A 112 -6.45 -51.19 1.35
N SER A 113 -7.71 -51.20 0.89
CA SER A 113 -8.51 -52.42 0.55
C SER A 113 -9.97 -52.04 0.23
N SER A 114 -10.87 -53.03 0.03
CA SER A 114 -12.22 -52.98 -0.57
C SER A 114 -13.21 -51.91 -0.07
N THR A 115 -12.85 -51.12 0.94
CA THR A 115 -13.61 -49.96 1.39
C THR A 115 -12.63 -48.84 1.74
N PRO A 116 -12.53 -47.80 0.89
CA PRO A 116 -11.62 -46.70 1.16
C PRO A 116 -11.97 -45.98 2.44
N GLU A 117 -10.94 -45.66 3.23
CA GLU A 117 -11.10 -44.94 4.46
C GLU A 117 -10.96 -43.43 4.20
N LYS A 118 -11.94 -42.63 4.63
CA LYS A 118 -12.01 -41.19 4.38
C LYS A 118 -11.84 -40.42 5.70
N SER A 119 -11.04 -39.36 5.69
CA SER A 119 -10.88 -38.46 6.84
C SER A 119 -12.08 -37.52 7.01
N ASN A 120 -12.05 -36.73 8.07
CA ASN A 120 -12.82 -35.47 8.12
C ASN A 120 -12.40 -34.51 6.99
N GLU A 121 -13.31 -33.63 6.60
CA GLU A 121 -13.10 -32.60 5.58
C GLU A 121 -12.66 -31.28 6.22
N PHE A 122 -11.73 -30.60 5.56
CA PHE A 122 -11.41 -29.20 5.77
C PHE A 122 -11.92 -28.38 4.59
N GLN A 123 -12.24 -27.12 4.86
CA GLN A 123 -12.68 -26.19 3.83
C GLN A 123 -11.50 -25.33 3.41
N LEU A 124 -11.23 -25.31 2.11
CA LEU A 124 -10.28 -24.39 1.48
C LEU A 124 -11.07 -23.36 0.69
N THR A 125 -10.77 -22.08 0.91
CA THR A 125 -11.44 -20.99 0.20
C THR A 125 -10.65 -20.61 -1.05
N ILE A 126 -11.25 -20.75 -2.23
CA ILE A 126 -10.75 -20.23 -3.50
C ILE A 126 -11.43 -18.90 -3.76
N ASN A 127 -10.67 -17.82 -3.66
CA ASN A 127 -11.14 -16.47 -3.99
C ASN A 127 -10.89 -16.18 -5.47
N HIS A 128 -11.83 -15.49 -6.11
CA HIS A 128 -11.62 -14.99 -7.47
C HIS A 128 -10.43 -14.01 -7.45
N ARG A 129 -9.58 -14.12 -8.47
CA ARG A 129 -8.49 -13.17 -8.66
C ARG A 129 -9.06 -11.79 -9.00
N PRO A 130 -8.70 -10.69 -8.32
CA PRO A 130 -9.12 -9.36 -8.75
C PRO A 130 -8.76 -9.19 -10.23
N GLY A 131 -9.77 -8.95 -11.07
CA GLY A 131 -9.56 -8.72 -12.48
C GLY A 131 -9.29 -7.24 -12.73
N PHE A 132 -8.60 -6.92 -13.82
CA PHE A 132 -8.57 -5.56 -14.34
C PHE A 132 -9.45 -5.46 -15.58
N ASN A 133 -9.95 -4.27 -15.86
CA ASN A 133 -10.43 -3.94 -17.20
C ASN A 133 -9.25 -3.95 -18.19
N GLU A 134 -9.56 -4.07 -19.48
CA GLU A 134 -8.52 -3.98 -20.51
C GLU A 134 -7.84 -2.60 -20.40
N PRO A 135 -6.50 -2.54 -20.36
CA PRO A 135 -5.77 -1.27 -20.31
C PRO A 135 -6.13 -0.35 -21.48
N VAL A 136 -6.33 0.92 -21.18
CA VAL A 136 -6.52 2.00 -22.16
C VAL A 136 -5.27 2.85 -22.20
N SER A 137 -4.76 3.15 -23.39
CA SER A 137 -3.67 4.10 -23.57
C SER A 137 -4.20 5.53 -23.47
N ILE A 138 -3.65 6.30 -22.54
CA ILE A 138 -3.96 7.73 -22.34
C ILE A 138 -3.11 8.58 -23.28
N TYR A 139 -1.83 8.24 -23.40
CA TYR A 139 -0.84 9.00 -24.13
C TYR A 139 0.27 8.08 -24.65
N ASN A 140 0.72 8.31 -25.88
CA ASN A 140 1.80 7.56 -26.52
C ASN A 140 2.92 8.52 -26.93
N GLY A 141 4.01 8.52 -26.16
CA GLY A 141 5.15 9.43 -26.34
C GLY A 141 6.16 8.92 -27.37
N SER A 142 6.79 9.82 -28.11
CA SER A 142 7.68 9.47 -29.24
C SER A 142 9.16 9.23 -28.87
N SER A 143 9.60 9.48 -27.64
CA SER A 143 11.03 9.35 -27.28
C SER A 143 11.33 9.02 -25.82
N HIS A 144 11.87 7.81 -25.63
CA HIS A 144 12.85 7.31 -24.65
C HIS A 144 12.91 7.94 -23.25
N GLY A 145 12.57 7.15 -22.24
CA GLY A 145 13.22 7.20 -20.91
C GLY A 145 12.31 7.45 -19.72
N TYR A 146 11.03 7.09 -19.81
CA TYR A 146 10.04 7.27 -18.76
C TYR A 146 10.18 6.32 -17.55
N GLN A 147 11.37 5.79 -17.26
CA GLN A 147 11.56 4.83 -16.17
C GLN A 147 11.19 5.41 -14.79
N ASP A 148 11.12 6.74 -14.67
CA ASP A 148 10.74 7.43 -13.44
C ASP A 148 9.73 8.58 -13.68
N SER A 149 8.93 8.50 -14.74
CA SER A 149 7.88 9.50 -14.90
C SER A 149 6.87 9.35 -13.77
N THR A 150 6.73 10.39 -12.96
CA THR A 150 5.72 10.47 -11.90
C THR A 150 4.36 10.62 -12.55
N VAL A 151 3.77 9.52 -13.01
CA VAL A 151 2.36 9.49 -13.37
C VAL A 151 1.58 9.58 -12.07
N LYS A 152 0.61 10.49 -12.01
CA LYS A 152 -0.30 10.64 -10.88
C LYS A 152 -1.73 10.67 -11.37
N ILE A 153 -2.56 9.82 -10.77
CA ILE A 153 -4.01 9.84 -10.98
C ILE A 153 -4.70 10.49 -9.77
N ILE A 154 -5.65 11.36 -10.05
CA ILE A 154 -6.49 12.03 -9.06
C ILE A 154 -7.94 11.79 -9.45
N VAL A 155 -8.76 11.49 -8.44
CA VAL A 155 -10.22 11.35 -8.55
C VAL A 155 -10.84 12.49 -7.75
N ASN A 156 -11.79 13.21 -8.33
CA ASN A 156 -12.54 14.25 -7.63
C ASN A 156 -13.94 13.76 -7.31
N GLU A 157 -14.80 13.74 -8.34
CA GLU A 157 -16.16 13.25 -8.29
C GLU A 157 -16.36 12.30 -9.46
N HIS A 158 -16.89 11.10 -9.22
CA HIS A 158 -17.24 10.19 -10.31
C HIS A 158 -18.24 10.91 -11.23
N PRO A 159 -17.98 11.00 -12.55
CA PRO A 159 -17.08 10.14 -13.34
C PRO A 159 -15.70 10.72 -13.72
N ARG A 160 -15.28 11.87 -13.17
CA ARG A 160 -14.13 12.61 -13.70
C ARG A 160 -12.79 12.17 -13.10
N LEU A 161 -11.82 11.88 -13.96
CA LEU A 161 -10.46 11.48 -13.62
C LEU A 161 -9.45 12.45 -14.20
N TYR A 162 -8.36 12.65 -13.49
CA TYR A 162 -7.24 13.50 -13.92
C TYR A 162 -5.96 12.69 -13.87
N VAL A 163 -5.21 12.67 -14.96
CA VAL A 163 -3.88 12.05 -15.00
C VAL A 163 -2.86 13.09 -15.37
N THR A 164 -1.81 13.17 -14.56
CA THR A 164 -0.68 14.07 -14.79
C THR A 164 0.62 13.30 -14.88
N TRP A 165 1.56 13.82 -15.67
CA TRP A 165 2.90 13.25 -15.85
C TRP A 165 3.87 14.32 -16.31
N ARG A 166 5.18 14.03 -16.24
CA ARG A 166 6.23 14.83 -16.87
C ARG A 166 6.64 14.19 -18.20
N GLU A 167 6.90 15.01 -19.21
CA GLU A 167 7.46 14.56 -20.48
C GLU A 167 8.98 14.80 -20.46
N GLY A 168 9.81 13.76 -20.29
CA GLY A 168 11.27 13.89 -20.31
C GLY A 168 12.05 12.78 -19.60
N GLN A 169 13.38 12.75 -19.78
CA GLN A 169 14.27 11.82 -19.07
C GLN A 169 14.59 12.32 -17.66
N TYR A 170 14.54 11.41 -16.70
CA TYR A 170 14.77 11.62 -15.25
C TYR A 170 16.16 12.19 -14.84
N SER A 171 17.04 12.53 -15.79
CA SER A 171 18.46 12.80 -15.47
C SER A 171 18.75 14.07 -14.64
N SER A 172 17.76 14.90 -14.32
CA SER A 172 17.90 15.95 -13.30
C SER A 172 16.54 16.39 -12.77
N TYR A 173 16.36 16.42 -11.44
CA TYR A 173 15.19 16.98 -10.77
C TYR A 173 14.89 18.46 -11.16
N ASP A 174 15.82 19.12 -11.87
CA ASP A 174 15.81 20.53 -12.28
C ASP A 174 15.45 20.79 -13.76
N SER A 175 15.26 19.76 -14.58
CA SER A 175 15.01 19.99 -16.00
C SER A 175 13.56 20.42 -16.18
N GLY A 176 13.35 21.71 -16.53
CA GLY A 176 12.07 22.38 -16.78
C GLY A 176 11.21 21.76 -17.89
N TYR A 177 10.93 20.46 -17.76
CA TYR A 177 10.00 19.71 -18.57
C TYR A 177 8.58 20.09 -18.15
N PRO A 178 7.71 20.38 -19.11
CA PRO A 178 6.33 20.73 -18.81
C PRO A 178 5.62 19.53 -18.17
N MET A 179 4.85 19.80 -17.13
CA MET A 179 3.84 18.86 -16.66
C MET A 179 2.72 18.79 -17.71
N LYS A 180 2.19 17.60 -17.92
CA LYS A 180 1.05 17.34 -18.78
C LYS A 180 -0.17 16.93 -17.94
N LEU A 181 -1.35 17.21 -18.47
CA LEU A 181 -2.65 16.83 -17.91
C LEU A 181 -3.52 16.23 -19.01
N SER A 182 -4.11 15.08 -18.74
CA SER A 182 -5.25 14.55 -19.49
C SER A 182 -6.41 14.27 -18.54
N ILE A 183 -7.62 14.49 -19.03
CA ILE A 183 -8.86 14.41 -18.25
C ILE A 183 -9.78 13.41 -18.92
N SER A 184 -10.37 12.53 -18.13
CA SER A 184 -11.49 11.70 -18.55
C SER A 184 -12.76 12.17 -17.87
N GLU A 185 -13.85 12.30 -18.63
CA GLU A 185 -15.19 12.65 -18.11
C GLU A 185 -16.12 11.44 -17.98
N ASP A 186 -15.64 10.24 -18.26
CA ASP A 186 -16.45 9.02 -18.36
C ASP A 186 -15.79 7.82 -17.66
N SER A 187 -15.07 8.11 -16.55
CA SER A 187 -14.42 7.10 -15.70
C SER A 187 -13.32 6.32 -16.42
N GLY A 188 -12.63 7.01 -17.33
CA GLY A 188 -11.47 6.51 -18.05
C GLY A 188 -11.79 5.72 -19.32
N GLN A 189 -13.04 5.75 -19.80
CA GLN A 189 -13.40 5.13 -21.08
C GLN A 189 -12.81 5.92 -22.25
N THR A 190 -12.81 7.25 -22.16
CA THR A 190 -12.18 8.16 -23.10
C THR A 190 -11.33 9.20 -22.36
N TRP A 191 -10.31 9.70 -23.05
CA TRP A 191 -9.36 10.67 -22.52
C TRP A 191 -9.26 11.87 -23.46
N GLY A 192 -9.31 13.08 -22.89
CA GLY A 192 -9.08 14.33 -23.61
C GLY A 192 -7.62 14.49 -24.03
N GLU A 193 -7.39 15.43 -24.95
CA GLU A 193 -6.03 15.79 -25.40
C GLU A 193 -5.17 16.23 -24.21
N ALA A 194 -3.90 15.78 -24.20
CA ALA A 194 -2.94 16.14 -23.18
C ALA A 194 -2.53 17.62 -23.29
N LYS A 195 -2.70 18.38 -22.21
CA LYS A 195 -2.37 19.82 -22.15
C LYS A 195 -1.13 20.05 -21.29
N GLU A 196 -0.30 21.01 -21.65
CA GLU A 196 0.77 21.50 -20.77
C GLU A 196 0.17 22.36 -19.66
N ILE A 197 0.62 22.14 -18.42
CA ILE A 197 0.17 22.88 -17.24
C ILE A 197 1.37 23.55 -16.55
N PRO A 198 1.21 24.75 -15.98
CA PRO A 198 2.33 25.53 -15.42
C PRO A 198 2.77 25.07 -14.03
N VAL A 199 2.21 23.96 -13.53
CA VAL A 199 2.39 23.48 -12.16
C VAL A 199 3.52 22.44 -12.15
N LEU A 200 4.23 22.30 -11.03
CA LEU A 200 5.24 21.25 -10.85
C LEU A 200 4.63 19.94 -10.32
N GLY A 201 3.45 20.03 -9.70
CA GLY A 201 2.60 18.93 -9.30
C GLY A 201 1.14 19.36 -9.25
N LEU A 202 0.23 18.49 -9.68
CA LEU A 202 -1.20 18.64 -9.46
C LEU A 202 -1.53 17.98 -8.13
N PHE A 203 -2.21 18.70 -7.24
CA PHE A 203 -2.43 18.23 -5.86
C PHE A 203 -3.83 17.66 -5.67
N PHE A 204 -4.84 18.36 -6.18
CA PHE A 204 -6.22 17.91 -6.06
C PHE A 204 -7.12 18.63 -7.06
N ALA A 205 -8.30 18.06 -7.24
CA ALA A 205 -9.40 18.65 -7.96
C ALA A 205 -10.62 18.66 -7.03
N ARG A 206 -11.35 19.77 -6.98
CA ARG A 206 -12.55 19.94 -6.14
C ARG A 206 -13.49 20.94 -6.80
N ASP A 207 -14.79 20.68 -6.79
CA ASP A 207 -15.82 21.58 -7.35
C ASP A 207 -15.48 22.05 -8.78
N GLU A 208 -15.04 21.10 -9.61
CA GLU A 208 -14.58 21.32 -11.00
C GLU A 208 -13.36 22.25 -11.18
N LYS A 209 -12.68 22.60 -10.10
CA LYS A 209 -11.45 23.37 -10.11
C LYS A 209 -10.24 22.47 -9.94
N LEU A 210 -9.14 22.88 -10.55
CA LEU A 210 -7.83 22.23 -10.41
C LEU A 210 -6.89 23.12 -9.61
N TYR A 211 -6.07 22.49 -8.79
CA TYR A 211 -5.14 23.18 -7.93
C TYR A 211 -3.76 22.55 -8.05
N GLY A 212 -2.77 23.41 -8.27
CA GLY A 212 -1.39 23.03 -8.44
C GLY A 212 -0.47 23.94 -7.66
N LEU A 213 0.76 23.50 -7.47
CA LEU A 213 1.84 24.34 -6.97
C LEU A 213 2.96 24.31 -8.00
N GLY A 214 3.61 25.45 -8.17
CA GLY A 214 4.91 25.55 -8.80
C GLY A 214 5.88 26.20 -7.84
N GLU A 215 7.16 26.09 -8.18
CA GLU A 215 8.23 26.71 -7.42
C GLU A 215 9.25 27.27 -8.40
N SER A 216 9.66 28.51 -8.15
CA SER A 216 10.71 29.16 -8.92
C SER A 216 11.47 30.13 -8.04
N ASN A 217 12.79 29.93 -7.93
CA ASN A 217 13.67 30.80 -7.15
C ASN A 217 13.21 30.97 -5.69
N GLY A 218 12.77 29.89 -5.04
CA GLY A 218 12.30 29.92 -3.65
C GLY A 218 10.94 30.58 -3.43
N ILE A 219 10.23 30.95 -4.51
CA ILE A 219 8.84 31.41 -4.46
C ILE A 219 7.94 30.21 -4.77
N ILE A 220 7.05 29.87 -3.84
CA ILE A 220 5.95 28.94 -4.11
C ILE A 220 4.83 29.72 -4.79
N THR A 221 4.42 29.27 -5.96
CA THR A 221 3.27 29.84 -6.67
C THR A 221 2.13 28.84 -6.60
N PHE A 222 0.99 29.28 -6.06
CA PHE A 222 -0.25 28.52 -6.07
C PHE A 222 -0.99 28.77 -7.36
N TYR A 223 -1.35 27.71 -8.07
CA TYR A 223 -2.08 27.77 -9.33
C TYR A 223 -3.48 27.20 -9.17
N LYS A 224 -4.45 27.90 -9.77
CA LYS A 224 -5.86 27.53 -9.75
C LYS A 224 -6.42 27.63 -11.15
N SER A 225 -7.05 26.56 -11.62
CA SER A 225 -7.82 26.57 -12.86
C SER A 225 -9.30 26.34 -12.54
N SER A 226 -10.15 27.18 -13.12
CA SER A 226 -11.62 27.08 -13.04
C SER A 226 -12.27 26.50 -14.30
N ASP A 227 -11.46 26.06 -15.26
CA ASP A 227 -11.85 25.62 -16.59
C ASP A 227 -11.10 24.34 -16.99
N LEU A 228 -10.91 23.44 -16.02
CA LEU A 228 -10.34 22.11 -16.24
C LEU A 228 -8.97 22.15 -16.96
N GLY A 229 -8.13 23.09 -16.57
CA GLY A 229 -6.75 23.23 -17.00
C GLY A 229 -6.55 24.05 -18.27
N ASP A 230 -7.59 24.64 -18.85
CA ASP A 230 -7.46 25.53 -20.02
C ASP A 230 -6.76 26.85 -19.69
N SER A 231 -7.03 27.41 -18.52
CA SER A 231 -6.37 28.59 -17.99
C SER A 231 -6.05 28.45 -16.51
N TRP A 232 -5.01 29.15 -16.08
CA TRP A 232 -4.51 29.10 -14.71
C TRP A 232 -4.33 30.52 -14.18
N ALA A 233 -5.04 30.82 -13.09
CA ALA A 233 -4.73 31.94 -12.22
C ALA A 233 -3.63 31.52 -11.25
N SER A 234 -2.81 32.47 -10.81
CA SER A 234 -1.72 32.22 -9.87
C SER A 234 -1.67 33.23 -8.74
N THR A 235 -1.42 32.75 -7.52
CA THR A 235 -1.15 33.54 -6.33
C THR A 235 0.23 33.18 -5.81
N ASP A 236 1.13 34.15 -5.71
CA ASP A 236 2.42 33.90 -5.08
C ASP A 236 2.24 33.77 -3.56
N VAL A 237 2.74 32.66 -3.03
CA VAL A 237 2.79 32.39 -1.60
C VAL A 237 4.11 32.92 -1.09
N VAL A 238 4.08 34.13 -0.53
CA VAL A 238 5.28 34.78 0.00
C VAL A 238 5.69 34.10 1.30
N LEU A 239 6.75 33.31 1.23
CA LEU A 239 7.37 32.70 2.41
C LEU A 239 8.28 33.72 3.13
N PRO A 240 8.47 33.58 4.45
CA PRO A 240 9.27 34.53 5.25
C PRO A 240 10.73 34.69 4.81
N ASP A 241 11.28 33.74 4.06
CA ASP A 241 12.71 33.72 3.70
C ASP A 241 12.95 32.98 2.37
N PRO A 242 13.00 33.69 1.23
CA PRO A 242 13.23 33.09 -0.08
C PRO A 242 14.70 32.74 -0.37
N ASN A 243 15.64 33.11 0.52
CA ASN A 243 17.08 33.01 0.23
C ASN A 243 17.72 31.70 0.71
N ASN A 244 16.98 30.86 1.44
CA ASN A 244 17.50 29.59 1.96
C ASN A 244 17.16 28.42 1.03
N SER A 245 18.09 27.45 0.95
CA SER A 245 17.99 26.24 0.15
C SER A 245 16.65 25.54 0.39
N PHE A 246 15.84 25.53 -0.66
CA PHE A 246 14.46 25.13 -0.63
C PHE A 246 14.34 23.60 -0.57
N ASN A 247 13.53 23.12 0.37
CA ASN A 247 13.53 21.72 0.78
C ASN A 247 12.13 21.11 0.68
N GLY A 248 11.31 21.53 -0.30
CA GLY A 248 10.02 20.89 -0.61
C GLY A 248 8.79 21.48 0.08
N TYR A 249 7.63 21.16 -0.48
CA TYR A 249 6.32 21.62 -0.04
C TYR A 249 5.27 20.57 -0.36
N VAL A 250 4.18 20.57 0.42
CA VAL A 250 2.99 19.81 0.09
C VAL A 250 1.76 20.57 0.54
N ALA A 251 0.71 20.56 -0.28
CA ALA A 251 -0.59 21.11 0.06
C ALA A 251 -1.68 20.05 0.01
N VAL A 252 -2.70 20.21 0.86
CA VAL A 252 -3.92 19.40 0.86
C VAL A 252 -5.11 20.25 1.33
N LEU A 253 -6.30 19.80 0.94
CA LEU A 253 -7.56 20.33 1.45
C LEU A 253 -7.77 19.87 2.89
N ASP A 254 -8.23 20.78 3.73
CA ASP A 254 -8.83 20.41 5.00
C ASP A 254 -10.21 19.77 4.73
N GLY A 255 -10.39 18.53 5.19
CA GLY A 255 -11.61 17.75 4.96
C GLY A 255 -12.83 18.28 5.72
N GLU A 256 -12.65 19.04 6.80
CA GLU A 256 -13.77 19.48 7.65
C GLU A 256 -14.40 20.79 7.21
N SER A 257 -13.61 21.69 6.61
CA SER A 257 -14.10 22.95 6.06
C SER A 257 -13.82 22.99 4.56
N ALA A 258 -14.88 23.05 3.75
CA ALA A 258 -14.76 22.91 2.31
C ALA A 258 -13.78 23.92 1.68
N ASP A 259 -13.59 25.05 2.35
CA ASP A 259 -12.94 26.24 1.81
C ASP A 259 -11.48 26.41 2.24
N ASN A 260 -10.96 25.51 3.07
CA ASN A 260 -9.67 25.68 3.72
C ASN A 260 -8.56 24.82 3.10
N LEU A 261 -7.46 25.46 2.73
CA LEU A 261 -6.24 24.81 2.25
C LEU A 261 -5.16 24.89 3.31
N ILE A 262 -4.41 23.81 3.46
CA ILE A 262 -3.21 23.76 4.28
C ILE A 262 -2.03 23.46 3.38
N LEU A 263 -1.00 24.30 3.49
CA LEU A 263 0.29 24.13 2.85
C LEU A 263 1.33 23.98 3.95
N VAL A 264 2.14 22.93 3.89
CA VAL A 264 3.30 22.79 4.77
C VAL A 264 4.57 22.96 3.96
N HIS A 265 5.44 23.80 4.46
CA HIS A 265 6.72 24.14 3.88
C HIS A 265 7.84 23.77 4.86
N GLY A 266 8.85 23.04 4.39
CA GLY A 266 10.05 22.73 5.16
C GLY A 266 11.24 23.53 4.67
N LYS A 267 11.93 24.24 5.57
CA LYS A 267 13.25 24.85 5.31
C LYS A 267 14.30 24.27 6.25
N THR A 268 15.55 24.22 5.79
CA THR A 268 16.70 23.89 6.64
C THR A 268 17.62 25.10 6.69
N ASP A 269 18.11 25.45 7.87
CA ASP A 269 19.13 26.50 8.02
C ASP A 269 20.56 25.94 7.96
N ASP A 270 21.55 26.83 7.93
CA ASP A 270 22.98 26.48 7.94
C ASP A 270 23.42 25.74 9.22
N ALA A 271 22.60 25.74 10.27
CA ALA A 271 22.87 25.02 11.50
C ALA A 271 22.21 23.61 11.53
N GLY A 272 21.51 23.23 10.46
CA GLY A 272 20.82 21.94 10.34
C GLY A 272 19.53 21.86 11.16
N TYR A 273 18.89 23.00 11.46
CA TYR A 273 17.52 23.03 11.97
C TYR A 273 16.53 23.00 10.83
N ILE A 274 15.52 22.17 10.95
CA ILE A 274 14.35 22.19 10.08
C ILE A 274 13.31 23.11 10.69
N THR A 275 12.80 24.07 9.92
CA THR A 275 11.57 24.79 10.27
C THR A 275 10.45 24.31 9.36
N LEU A 276 9.39 23.77 9.97
CA LEU A 276 8.13 23.50 9.30
C LEU A 276 7.21 24.70 9.49
N SER A 277 6.94 25.41 8.40
CA SER A 277 5.95 26.48 8.35
C SER A 277 4.63 25.90 7.83
N THR A 278 3.56 26.01 8.61
CA THR A 278 2.21 25.67 8.13
C THR A 278 1.49 26.95 7.75
N LEU A 279 1.02 26.98 6.52
CA LEU A 279 0.22 28.05 5.97
C LEU A 279 -1.21 27.57 5.76
N GLN A 280 -2.14 28.46 6.01
CA GLN A 280 -3.56 28.25 5.84
C GLN A 280 -4.10 29.24 4.80
N SER A 281 -5.01 28.77 3.96
CA SER A 281 -5.81 29.63 3.08
C SER A 281 -7.29 29.32 3.26
N PRO A 282 -8.05 30.20 3.95
CA PRO A 282 -9.48 30.00 4.19
C PRO A 282 -10.37 30.35 2.98
N ASP A 283 -9.76 30.74 1.85
CA ASP A 283 -10.44 31.27 0.67
C ASP A 283 -9.99 30.60 -0.64
N TYR A 284 -9.59 29.32 -0.58
CA TYR A 284 -9.14 28.55 -1.75
C TYR A 284 -7.92 29.14 -2.48
N GLY A 285 -6.94 29.60 -1.73
CA GLY A 285 -5.62 30.03 -2.20
C GLY A 285 -5.56 31.48 -2.67
N GLU A 286 -6.59 32.28 -2.41
CA GLU A 286 -6.57 33.71 -2.74
C GLU A 286 -5.70 34.48 -1.74
N THR A 287 -5.76 34.12 -0.46
CA THR A 287 -4.89 34.63 0.60
C THR A 287 -4.28 33.48 1.41
N TRP A 288 -3.07 33.71 1.92
CA TRP A 288 -2.32 32.75 2.72
C TRP A 288 -1.83 33.40 4.00
N GLU A 289 -2.00 32.71 5.12
CA GLU A 289 -1.47 33.13 6.42
C GLU A 289 -0.64 32.01 7.06
N ILE A 290 0.42 32.37 7.78
CA ILE A 290 1.21 31.40 8.53
C ILE A 290 0.51 31.16 9.87
N ILE A 291 0.11 29.91 10.11
CA ILE A 291 -0.56 29.51 11.35
C ILE A 291 0.39 28.87 12.36
N SER A 292 1.54 28.36 11.90
CA SER A 292 2.56 27.82 12.79
C SER A 292 3.96 27.83 12.17
N GLU A 293 4.96 27.91 13.04
CA GLU A 293 6.36 27.60 12.72
C GLU A 293 6.89 26.66 13.80
N ASN A 294 7.25 25.43 13.40
CA ASN A 294 7.77 24.41 14.29
C ASN A 294 9.23 24.12 13.93
N ILE A 295 10.14 24.21 14.90
CA ILE A 295 11.58 24.06 14.68
C ILE A 295 12.07 22.75 15.27
N PHE A 296 12.76 21.96 14.45
CA PHE A 296 13.31 20.65 14.81
C PHE A 296 14.81 20.64 14.59
N LEU A 297 15.54 20.09 15.56
CA LEU A 297 16.97 19.88 15.45
C LEU A 297 17.21 18.53 14.76
N THR A 298 17.84 18.54 13.58
CA THR A 298 18.15 17.28 12.89
C THR A 298 19.64 16.98 12.82
N TYR A 299 20.52 17.97 12.97
CA TYR A 299 21.98 17.82 12.73
C TYR A 299 22.33 17.44 11.28
N TYR A 300 21.40 17.58 10.33
CA TYR A 300 21.58 17.16 8.94
C TYR A 300 21.37 18.32 7.97
N PHE A 301 22.10 18.27 6.85
CA PHE A 301 22.04 19.25 5.77
C PHE A 301 21.24 18.65 4.61
N ASN A 302 20.37 19.43 3.95
CA ASN A 302 19.49 19.01 2.85
C ASN A 302 18.35 18.08 3.28
N TYR A 303 17.33 18.67 3.90
CA TYR A 303 16.02 18.05 4.08
C TYR A 303 15.21 18.14 2.78
N LYS A 304 14.24 17.26 2.57
CA LYS A 304 13.18 17.44 1.59
C LYS A 304 11.86 16.92 2.15
N LEU A 305 10.87 17.80 2.28
CA LEU A 305 9.48 17.46 2.51
C LEU A 305 8.92 16.83 1.25
N ASP A 306 8.26 15.69 1.39
CA ASP A 306 7.82 14.89 0.25
C ASP A 306 6.32 14.59 0.30
N TRP A 307 5.74 14.44 1.50
CA TRP A 307 4.32 14.09 1.66
C TRP A 307 3.63 14.87 2.78
N LEU A 308 2.35 15.15 2.58
CA LEU A 308 1.41 15.68 3.57
C LEU A 308 0.09 14.93 3.44
N LEU A 309 -0.35 14.32 4.53
CA LEU A 309 -1.65 13.65 4.63
C LEU A 309 -2.50 14.43 5.62
N LEU A 310 -3.70 14.83 5.21
CA LEU A 310 -4.68 15.47 6.08
C LEU A 310 -5.91 14.59 6.25
N ASN A 311 -6.34 14.41 7.49
CA ASN A 311 -7.60 13.76 7.80
C ASN A 311 -8.11 14.19 9.18
N ASN A 312 -9.33 14.71 9.28
CA ASN A 312 -9.99 15.11 10.55
C ASN A 312 -9.09 15.95 11.47
N ASN A 313 -8.59 17.10 10.98
CA ASN A 313 -7.63 17.97 11.68
C ASN A 313 -6.30 17.30 12.09
N ARG A 314 -5.94 16.18 11.50
CA ARG A 314 -4.60 15.58 11.69
C ARG A 314 -3.80 15.80 10.43
N ALA A 315 -2.58 16.28 10.60
CA ALA A 315 -1.63 16.44 9.51
C ALA A 315 -0.45 15.50 9.73
N VAL A 316 -0.02 14.81 8.70
CA VAL A 316 1.22 14.03 8.74
C VAL A 316 2.10 14.54 7.63
N CYS A 317 3.24 15.11 7.99
CA CYS A 317 4.30 15.45 7.07
C CYS A 317 5.36 14.36 7.09
N VAL A 318 5.80 13.92 5.93
CA VAL A 318 6.98 13.07 5.81
C VAL A 318 7.99 13.78 4.93
N GLY A 319 9.23 13.81 5.40
CA GLY A 319 10.34 14.22 4.56
C GLY A 319 11.58 13.41 4.86
N TYR A 320 12.57 13.52 4.00
CA TYR A 320 13.83 12.82 4.10
C TYR A 320 14.98 13.80 4.20
N TYR A 321 16.11 13.36 4.74
CA TYR A 321 17.34 14.12 4.71
C TYR A 321 18.48 13.24 4.25
N PHE A 322 19.50 13.86 3.63
CA PHE A 322 20.72 13.18 3.24
C PHE A 322 21.83 13.49 4.24
N GLN A 323 22.28 12.47 4.98
CA GLN A 323 23.55 12.57 5.69
C GLN A 323 24.68 12.36 4.67
N TYR A 324 25.65 13.28 4.58
CA TYR A 324 26.78 13.22 3.63
C TYR A 324 27.35 11.80 3.43
N GLY A 325 27.11 11.22 2.25
CA GLY A 325 27.61 9.89 1.86
C GLY A 325 26.86 8.70 2.48
N ARG A 326 25.69 8.92 3.08
CA ARG A 326 24.79 7.88 3.59
C ARG A 326 23.44 7.94 2.89
N TYR A 327 22.70 6.85 3.01
CA TYR A 327 21.33 6.72 2.50
C TYR A 327 20.42 7.79 3.10
N PRO A 328 19.40 8.25 2.36
CA PRO A 328 18.35 9.09 2.91
C PRO A 328 17.77 8.42 4.16
N MET A 329 17.53 9.24 5.17
CA MET A 329 16.78 8.84 6.35
C MET A 329 15.49 9.65 6.35
N ASN A 330 14.37 9.00 6.62
CA ASN A 330 13.08 9.68 6.67
C ASN A 330 12.77 10.16 8.09
N ARG A 331 12.00 11.23 8.18
CA ARG A 331 11.42 11.79 9.40
C ARG A 331 9.94 11.97 9.17
N CYS A 332 9.15 11.59 10.16
CA CYS A 332 7.71 11.79 10.15
C CYS A 332 7.37 12.83 11.21
N PHE A 333 6.70 13.90 10.80
CA PHE A 333 6.20 14.94 11.68
C PHE A 333 4.68 14.83 11.71
N ILE A 334 4.12 14.62 12.90
CA ILE A 334 2.68 14.40 13.05
C ILE A 334 2.07 15.57 13.82
N SER A 335 1.04 16.16 13.25
CA SER A 335 0.17 17.13 13.90
C SER A 335 -1.18 16.50 14.20
N LYS A 336 -1.67 16.78 15.41
CA LYS A 336 -3.00 16.35 15.90
C LYS A 336 -4.01 17.51 15.90
N ASP A 337 -3.60 18.69 15.45
CA ASP A 337 -4.29 19.98 15.61
C ASP A 337 -4.24 20.85 14.34
N GLY A 338 -4.32 20.22 13.16
CA GLY A 338 -4.44 20.90 11.88
C GLY A 338 -3.16 21.58 11.40
N GLY A 339 -2.01 21.12 11.88
CA GLY A 339 -0.69 21.66 11.56
C GLY A 339 -0.25 22.78 12.51
N VAL A 340 -0.94 23.02 13.63
CA VAL A 340 -0.51 24.05 14.60
C VAL A 340 0.75 23.60 15.34
N THR A 341 0.76 22.37 15.84
CA THR A 341 1.94 21.75 16.47
C THR A 341 2.30 20.45 15.77
N TYR A 342 3.60 20.14 15.71
CA TYR A 342 4.09 18.86 15.20
C TYR A 342 4.95 18.13 16.25
N GLU A 343 4.75 16.82 16.37
CA GLU A 343 5.65 15.90 17.05
C GLU A 343 6.60 15.26 16.03
N ASP A 344 7.93 15.32 16.29
CA ASP A 344 8.92 14.55 15.52
C ASP A 344 8.87 13.10 15.99
N VAL A 345 8.49 12.22 15.06
CA VAL A 345 8.49 10.79 15.27
C VAL A 345 9.68 10.22 14.49
N ASP A 346 10.78 9.99 15.22
CA ASP A 346 11.97 9.37 14.66
C ASP A 346 11.62 8.00 14.12
N PHE A 347 11.78 7.83 12.82
CA PHE A 347 11.45 6.58 12.16
C PHE A 347 12.51 6.23 11.13
N GLY A 348 13.32 5.22 11.46
CA GLY A 348 14.47 4.77 10.68
C GLY A 348 14.11 4.06 9.37
N PHE A 349 13.28 4.68 8.53
CA PHE A 349 13.03 4.23 7.16
C PHE A 349 14.13 4.72 6.22
N ASP A 350 14.42 3.92 5.18
CA ASP A 350 15.38 4.31 4.14
C ASP A 350 14.73 5.19 3.07
N TRP A 351 13.69 4.71 2.36
CA TRP A 351 13.04 5.48 1.29
C TRP A 351 11.52 5.43 1.37
N PHE A 352 10.86 6.54 1.71
CA PHE A 352 9.40 6.62 1.74
C PHE A 352 8.81 6.64 0.32
N HIS A 353 7.68 5.94 0.12
CA HIS A 353 6.98 5.91 -1.17
C HIS A 353 5.62 6.57 -1.14
N THR A 354 4.77 6.20 -0.18
CA THR A 354 3.40 6.71 -0.05
C THR A 354 2.87 6.40 1.34
N GLY A 355 1.78 7.03 1.74
CA GLY A 355 1.12 6.75 3.01
C GLY A 355 -0.36 7.10 3.00
N ILE A 356 -1.08 6.53 3.96
CA ILE A 356 -2.52 6.75 4.14
C ILE A 356 -2.78 7.08 5.61
N LEU A 357 -3.48 8.19 5.85
CA LEU A 357 -3.97 8.55 7.17
C LEU A 357 -5.47 8.26 7.28
N THR A 358 -5.82 7.26 8.07
CA THR A 358 -7.22 6.88 8.31
C THR A 358 -7.94 7.84 9.24
N ASP A 359 -9.27 7.81 9.23
CA ASP A 359 -10.12 8.64 10.10
C ASP A 359 -9.83 8.39 11.58
N GLN A 360 -9.44 7.15 11.92
CA GLN A 360 -9.06 6.76 13.27
C GLN A 360 -7.67 7.29 13.66
N GLY A 361 -6.91 7.86 12.73
CA GLY A 361 -5.55 8.40 12.94
C GLY A 361 -4.46 7.35 12.85
N THR A 362 -4.79 6.17 12.31
CA THR A 362 -3.77 5.21 11.91
C THR A 362 -3.11 5.72 10.65
N LEU A 363 -1.80 5.94 10.70
CA LEU A 363 -1.00 6.26 9.53
C LEU A 363 -0.35 4.97 9.02
N TYR A 364 -0.67 4.56 7.80
CA TYR A 364 0.01 3.48 7.09
C TYR A 364 1.12 4.09 6.24
N VAL A 365 2.32 3.52 6.32
CA VAL A 365 3.52 4.00 5.62
C VAL A 365 4.11 2.88 4.78
N LEU A 366 4.18 3.12 3.48
CA LEU A 366 4.88 2.27 2.53
C LEU A 366 6.25 2.85 2.23
N TYR A 367 7.29 2.04 2.43
CA TYR A 367 8.67 2.47 2.23
C TYR A 367 9.52 1.31 1.69
N ASN A 368 10.62 1.63 1.03
CA ASN A 368 11.61 0.67 0.57
C ASN A 368 12.83 0.65 1.51
N ASN A 369 13.46 -0.52 1.62
CA ASN A 369 14.74 -0.65 2.30
C ASN A 369 15.89 -0.59 1.30
N MET A 370 16.70 0.46 1.31
CA MET A 370 17.76 0.65 0.30
C MET A 370 18.91 -0.36 0.43
N TYR A 371 19.10 -0.96 1.61
CA TYR A 371 20.11 -2.01 1.82
C TYR A 371 19.70 -3.35 1.20
N LEU A 372 18.40 -3.53 1.01
CA LEU A 372 17.80 -4.68 0.38
C LEU A 372 16.94 -4.13 -0.76
N PRO A 373 17.59 -3.64 -1.84
CA PRO A 373 16.88 -3.14 -2.99
C PRO A 373 15.83 -4.19 -3.35
N TYR A 374 14.65 -3.73 -3.75
CA TYR A 374 13.50 -4.58 -4.08
C TYR A 374 12.62 -5.06 -2.91
N MET A 375 12.84 -4.61 -1.67
CA MET A 375 11.89 -4.90 -0.58
C MET A 375 11.12 -3.66 -0.14
N TYR A 376 9.79 -3.66 -0.34
CA TYR A 376 8.93 -2.71 0.37
C TYR A 376 8.53 -3.27 1.72
N LYS A 377 8.21 -2.35 2.61
CA LYS A 377 7.79 -2.61 3.97
C LYS A 377 6.57 -1.74 4.22
N LEU A 378 5.55 -2.34 4.82
CA LEU A 378 4.44 -1.61 5.37
C LEU A 378 4.64 -1.54 6.88
N THR A 379 4.50 -0.34 7.43
CA THR A 379 4.30 -0.18 8.87
C THR A 379 3.09 0.71 9.11
N PHE A 380 2.63 0.76 10.34
CA PHE A 380 1.53 1.64 10.74
C PHE A 380 1.85 2.34 12.05
N TYR A 381 1.45 3.59 12.20
CA TYR A 381 1.50 4.35 13.44
C TYR A 381 0.09 4.45 14.03
N LYS A 382 -0.10 3.99 15.26
CA LYS A 382 -1.36 4.06 16.01
C LYS A 382 -1.15 4.89 17.29
N GLY A 383 -1.25 6.21 17.15
CA GLY A 383 -1.37 7.17 18.26
C GLY A 383 -0.08 7.56 19.00
N SER A 384 0.79 6.61 19.33
CA SER A 384 2.04 6.87 20.07
C SER A 384 3.24 6.02 19.67
N GLU A 385 3.01 4.92 18.96
CA GLU A 385 4.08 4.05 18.49
C GLU A 385 3.72 3.48 17.12
N PHE A 386 4.77 3.11 16.39
CA PHE A 386 4.59 2.31 15.20
C PHE A 386 4.51 0.83 15.57
N GLY A 387 3.61 0.13 14.91
CA GLY A 387 3.45 -1.30 15.06
C GLY A 387 4.55 -2.10 14.37
N ASN A 388 4.35 -3.42 14.39
CA ASN A 388 5.24 -4.34 13.69
C ASN A 388 5.23 -4.04 12.19
N THR A 389 6.42 -4.05 11.59
CA THR A 389 6.58 -3.94 10.15
C THR A 389 6.25 -5.26 9.49
N THR A 390 5.24 -5.27 8.61
CA THR A 390 5.03 -6.41 7.72
C THR A 390 6.02 -6.31 6.57
N LEU A 391 6.93 -7.29 6.49
CA LEU A 391 7.83 -7.40 5.36
C LEU A 391 7.04 -7.89 4.15
N MET A 392 6.92 -7.05 3.14
CA MET A 392 6.39 -7.47 1.85
C MET A 392 7.59 -7.71 0.94
N ARG A 393 8.01 -8.98 0.87
CA ARG A 393 9.09 -9.35 -0.03
C ARG A 393 8.52 -9.43 -1.44
N PHE A 394 9.02 -8.56 -2.30
CA PHE A 394 8.74 -8.63 -3.72
C PHE A 394 10.03 -9.00 -4.43
N GLU A 395 10.01 -10.07 -5.21
CA GLU A 395 11.04 -10.27 -6.22
C GLU A 395 10.74 -9.25 -7.33
N ILE A 396 11.47 -8.14 -7.31
CA ILE A 396 11.50 -7.20 -8.41
C ILE A 396 12.71 -7.59 -9.27
N GLN A 397 12.52 -7.66 -10.58
CA GLN A 397 13.63 -7.79 -11.53
C GLN A 397 14.26 -6.42 -11.74
N ASP A 398 15.57 -6.29 -11.47
CA ASP A 398 16.55 -5.29 -11.92
C ASP A 398 16.21 -3.78 -11.98
N HIS A 399 15.00 -3.35 -11.63
CA HIS A 399 14.49 -1.99 -11.82
C HIS A 399 13.77 -1.48 -10.57
N TYR A 400 13.92 -0.18 -10.31
CA TYR A 400 13.23 0.51 -9.23
C TYR A 400 11.88 1.00 -9.76
N SER A 401 10.79 0.73 -9.05
CA SER A 401 9.46 1.26 -9.36
C SER A 401 8.93 1.98 -8.11
N ALA A 402 8.31 3.14 -8.25
CA ALA A 402 7.63 3.75 -7.11
C ALA A 402 6.35 2.93 -6.82
N ALA A 403 6.17 2.50 -5.57
CA ALA A 403 4.91 1.87 -5.17
C ALA A 403 3.90 2.92 -4.73
N ASP A 404 2.61 2.66 -4.96
CA ASP A 404 1.51 3.51 -4.50
C ASP A 404 0.46 2.67 -3.76
N MET A 405 -0.39 3.32 -2.96
CA MET A 405 -1.29 2.66 -2.03
C MET A 405 -2.61 3.42 -1.91
N VAL A 406 -3.72 2.68 -1.89
CA VAL A 406 -5.05 3.19 -1.54
C VAL A 406 -5.71 2.29 -0.50
N MET A 407 -6.71 2.83 0.20
CA MET A 407 -7.51 2.09 1.17
C MET A 407 -8.98 2.27 0.84
N ASP A 408 -9.74 1.17 0.80
CA ASP A 408 -11.18 1.24 0.59
C ASP A 408 -11.97 1.61 1.85
N ALA A 409 -13.26 1.92 1.68
CA ALA A 409 -14.14 2.29 2.78
C ALA A 409 -14.32 1.19 3.85
N TYR A 410 -13.88 -0.04 3.56
CA TYR A 410 -13.89 -1.16 4.50
C TYR A 410 -12.55 -1.34 5.24
N GLY A 411 -11.56 -0.49 4.96
CA GLY A 411 -10.22 -0.57 5.53
C GLY A 411 -9.30 -1.56 4.81
N ASN A 412 -9.69 -2.08 3.64
CA ASN A 412 -8.79 -2.95 2.89
C ASN A 412 -7.72 -2.12 2.19
N LEU A 413 -6.47 -2.56 2.33
CA LEU A 413 -5.31 -1.91 1.72
C LEU A 413 -5.02 -2.52 0.35
N TYR A 414 -4.73 -1.66 -0.62
CA TYR A 414 -4.28 -2.06 -1.95
C TYR A 414 -2.95 -1.38 -2.23
N ILE A 415 -1.94 -2.16 -2.57
CA ILE A 415 -0.62 -1.65 -2.94
C ILE A 415 -0.32 -2.09 -4.35
N ALA A 416 0.10 -1.14 -5.18
CA ALA A 416 0.61 -1.42 -6.52
C ALA A 416 2.09 -1.06 -6.64
N TRP A 417 2.84 -1.90 -7.32
CA TRP A 417 4.24 -1.68 -7.66
C TRP A 417 4.54 -2.46 -8.94
N ASP A 418 5.43 -1.92 -9.78
CA ASP A 418 5.71 -2.51 -11.09
C ASP A 418 4.39 -2.79 -11.87
N ASN A 419 4.11 -4.03 -12.27
CA ASN A 419 2.87 -4.46 -12.93
C ASN A 419 1.88 -5.16 -11.99
N LYS A 420 2.14 -5.12 -10.67
CA LYS A 420 1.52 -5.95 -9.64
C LYS A 420 0.67 -5.13 -8.70
N MET A 421 -0.43 -5.71 -8.23
CA MET A 421 -1.24 -5.19 -7.13
C MET A 421 -1.55 -6.29 -6.11
N ILE A 422 -1.34 -6.02 -4.83
CA ILE A 422 -1.75 -6.89 -3.72
C ILE A 422 -2.82 -6.22 -2.87
N ARG A 423 -3.53 -7.04 -2.09
CA ARG A 423 -4.55 -6.59 -1.15
C ARG A 423 -4.36 -7.21 0.23
N SER A 424 -4.53 -6.39 1.27
CA SER A 424 -4.74 -6.86 2.64
C SER A 424 -6.14 -6.47 3.13
N ILE A 425 -6.75 -7.36 3.91
CA ILE A 425 -8.08 -7.18 4.53
C ILE A 425 -8.00 -7.15 6.06
N ASP A 426 -6.78 -7.06 6.60
CA ASP A 426 -6.46 -7.23 8.02
C ASP A 426 -5.32 -6.29 8.45
N ASP A 427 -5.43 -5.00 8.11
CA ASP A 427 -4.48 -3.96 8.51
C ASP A 427 -3.03 -4.20 8.03
N GLY A 428 -2.84 -4.98 6.97
CA GLY A 428 -1.52 -5.32 6.43
C GLY A 428 -0.82 -6.48 7.15
N GLU A 429 -1.52 -7.23 8.00
CA GLU A 429 -0.97 -8.44 8.65
C GLU A 429 -0.76 -9.56 7.63
N ASN A 430 -1.76 -9.82 6.78
CA ASN A 430 -1.68 -10.78 5.69
C ASN A 430 -1.99 -10.13 4.35
N TRP A 431 -1.28 -10.60 3.33
CA TRP A 431 -1.43 -10.12 1.96
C TRP A 431 -1.91 -11.26 1.08
N THR A 432 -3.03 -11.03 0.41
CA THR A 432 -3.54 -11.92 -0.63
C THR A 432 -2.88 -11.59 -1.96
N GLU A 433 -2.59 -12.63 -2.74
CA GLU A 433 -1.67 -12.56 -3.88
C GLU A 433 -2.19 -11.71 -5.06
N THR A 434 -1.21 -11.35 -5.87
CA THR A 434 -1.10 -10.44 -6.99
C THR A 434 -2.15 -10.53 -8.10
N ALA A 435 -2.82 -9.42 -8.38
CA ALA A 435 -3.39 -9.16 -9.70
C ALA A 435 -2.35 -8.41 -10.55
N PHE A 436 -2.28 -8.69 -11.86
CA PHE A 436 -1.42 -7.96 -12.79
C PHE A 436 -2.26 -7.01 -13.63
N PHE A 437 -1.95 -5.72 -13.62
CA PHE A 437 -2.63 -4.73 -14.47
C PHE A 437 -1.93 -4.54 -15.82
N SER A 438 -0.70 -5.03 -15.97
CA SER A 438 0.00 -5.11 -17.25
C SER A 438 0.53 -6.52 -17.50
N SER A 439 0.57 -6.92 -18.78
CA SER A 439 1.25 -8.13 -19.22
C SER A 439 2.76 -8.00 -19.31
N LEU A 440 3.29 -6.78 -19.36
CA LEU A 440 4.73 -6.53 -19.39
C LEU A 440 5.28 -6.38 -17.97
N GLU A 441 6.51 -6.84 -17.76
CA GLU A 441 7.24 -6.75 -16.48
C GLU A 441 7.88 -5.36 -16.26
N ASN A 442 7.53 -4.37 -17.08
CA ASN A 442 8.14 -3.04 -17.12
C ASN A 442 7.08 -1.94 -16.93
N ALA A 443 6.21 -2.10 -15.94
CA ALA A 443 5.21 -1.08 -15.63
C ALA A 443 5.78 -0.14 -14.55
N TYR A 444 6.22 1.03 -14.96
CA TYR A 444 6.91 1.97 -14.09
C TYR A 444 5.93 2.87 -13.34
N SER A 445 6.23 3.09 -12.06
CA SER A 445 5.60 4.08 -11.20
C SER A 445 4.07 4.07 -11.25
N PRO A 446 3.42 2.92 -10.93
CA PRO A 446 1.98 2.91 -10.82
C PRO A 446 1.50 3.97 -9.83
N SER A 447 0.42 4.66 -10.18
CA SER A 447 -0.31 5.51 -9.26
C SER A 447 -1.73 5.01 -9.10
N LEU A 448 -2.18 5.02 -7.85
CA LEU A 448 -3.49 4.54 -7.45
C LEU A 448 -4.35 5.72 -7.02
N ALA A 449 -5.61 5.68 -7.44
CA ALA A 449 -6.65 6.51 -6.86
C ALA A 449 -7.92 5.68 -6.66
N MET A 450 -8.82 6.18 -5.83
CA MET A 450 -10.07 5.49 -5.55
C MET A 450 -11.20 6.52 -5.45
N ASP A 451 -12.37 6.19 -6.01
CA ASP A 451 -13.56 7.02 -5.86
C ASP A 451 -14.36 6.68 -4.59
N ASN A 452 -15.43 7.44 -4.38
CA ASN A 452 -16.39 7.25 -3.30
C ASN A 452 -17.23 5.96 -3.44
N HIS A 453 -17.21 5.28 -4.58
CA HIS A 453 -17.81 3.95 -4.79
C HIS A 453 -16.80 2.82 -4.57
N SER A 454 -15.62 3.14 -4.03
CA SER A 454 -14.50 2.23 -3.83
C SER A 454 -13.90 1.66 -5.13
N VAL A 455 -14.22 2.22 -6.31
CA VAL A 455 -13.57 1.84 -7.58
C VAL A 455 -12.11 2.26 -7.54
N ILE A 456 -11.21 1.30 -7.77
CA ILE A 456 -9.77 1.55 -7.77
C ILE A 456 -9.32 1.77 -9.20
N TYR A 457 -8.66 2.90 -9.42
CA TYR A 457 -8.06 3.30 -10.67
C TYR A 457 -6.56 3.13 -10.59
N VAL A 458 -5.96 2.62 -11.67
CA VAL A 458 -4.52 2.45 -11.79
C VAL A 458 -4.06 3.13 -13.06
N CYS A 459 -3.06 4.00 -12.96
CA CYS A 459 -2.31 4.45 -14.12
C CYS A 459 -0.83 4.11 -13.96
N TRP A 460 -0.13 3.86 -15.05
CA TRP A 460 1.30 3.53 -15.05
C TRP A 460 1.94 3.93 -16.37
N CYS A 461 3.26 3.92 -16.41
CA CYS A 461 4.01 4.09 -17.64
C CYS A 461 4.62 2.77 -18.11
N GLU A 462 4.49 2.45 -19.39
CA GLU A 462 5.04 1.24 -20.01
C GLU A 462 5.46 1.58 -21.44
N ASP A 463 6.71 1.31 -21.80
CA ASP A 463 7.27 1.55 -23.15
C ASP A 463 6.98 2.96 -23.72
N ASN A 464 7.08 3.99 -22.89
CA ASN A 464 6.79 5.39 -23.21
C ASN A 464 5.30 5.71 -23.46
N THR A 465 4.42 4.78 -23.10
CA THR A 465 2.97 4.95 -23.14
C THR A 465 2.43 5.02 -21.72
N ILE A 466 1.52 5.95 -21.47
CA ILE A 466 0.77 6.00 -20.22
C ILE A 466 -0.49 5.19 -20.39
N TYR A 467 -0.68 4.23 -19.51
CA TYR A 467 -1.84 3.36 -19.48
C TYR A 467 -2.70 3.65 -18.27
N PHE A 468 -3.94 3.23 -18.41
CA PHE A 468 -4.96 3.29 -17.38
C PHE A 468 -5.78 2.01 -17.36
N THR A 469 -6.17 1.57 -16.17
CA THR A 469 -7.20 0.56 -16.00
C THR A 469 -7.95 0.78 -14.68
N THR A 470 -9.02 0.01 -14.49
CA THR A 470 -9.74 -0.06 -13.22
C THR A 470 -9.74 -1.49 -12.70
N VAL A 471 -9.69 -1.64 -11.39
CA VAL A 471 -9.94 -2.93 -10.73
C VAL A 471 -11.41 -3.29 -10.92
N LYS A 472 -11.68 -4.49 -11.44
CA LYS A 472 -13.01 -5.08 -11.49
C LYS A 472 -13.39 -5.48 -10.07
N HIS A 473 -14.15 -4.62 -9.41
CA HIS A 473 -14.90 -5.00 -8.22
C HIS A 473 -16.00 -5.97 -8.64
N GLN A 474 -16.06 -7.13 -7.98
CA GLN A 474 -17.12 -8.11 -8.17
C GLN A 474 -17.84 -8.38 -6.86
#